data_AF-A0A416E4J8-F1
#
_entry.id   AF-A0A416E4J8-F1
#
_cell.length_a   1.000
_cell.length_b   1.000
_cell.length_c   1.000
_cell.angle_alpha   90.00
_cell.angle_beta   90.00
_cell.angle_gamma   90.00
#
_symmetry.space_group_name_H-M   'P 1'
#
loop_
_entity.id
_entity.type
_entity.pdbx_description
1 polymer ?
#
loop_
_entity_poly.entity_id
_entity_poly.type
_entity_poly.pdbx_seq_one_letter_code
_entity_poly.pdbx_strand_id
1 'polypeptide(L)' 'MGKEDKSSFYRKWNKEIDKLADNKSRYEWDEIEELITDEFENENITSDEFDELMAKLMEFDM' A
#
# COMPACT_ATOMS: atom_id res chain seq x y z
N MET A 1 -4.09 15.80 -18.59
CA MET A 1 -3.83 15.51 -17.18
C MET A 1 -2.91 14.30 -17.16
N GLY A 2 -1.62 14.52 -16.91
CA GLY A 2 -0.62 13.45 -16.94
C GLY A 2 -0.98 12.43 -15.87
N LYS A 3 -0.93 11.15 -16.21
CA LYS A 3 -0.94 10.10 -15.18
C LYS A 3 0.35 10.31 -14.40
N GLU A 4 0.25 10.84 -13.19
CA GLU A 4 1.39 10.93 -12.29
C GLU A 4 1.95 9.52 -12.16
N ASP A 5 3.24 9.37 -12.51
CA ASP A 5 3.91 8.08 -12.43
C ASP A 5 4.03 7.73 -10.96
N LYS A 6 3.11 6.87 -10.49
CA LYS A 6 3.12 6.41 -9.11
C LYS A 6 4.46 5.82 -8.73
N SER A 7 4.92 6.10 -7.51
CA SER A 7 6.19 5.70 -6.94
C SER A 7 6.39 4.19 -7.03
N SER A 8 7.66 3.76 -7.04
CA SER A 8 8.00 2.34 -7.01
C SER A 8 7.46 1.65 -5.75
N PHE A 9 7.42 2.38 -4.64
CA PHE A 9 6.93 1.90 -3.35
C PHE A 9 5.41 1.71 -3.37
N TYR A 10 4.66 2.66 -3.94
CA TYR A 10 3.23 2.47 -4.18
C TYR A 10 2.96 1.19 -4.96
N ARG A 11 3.65 0.97 -6.08
CA ARG A 11 3.43 -0.21 -6.93
C ARG A 11 3.81 -1.51 -6.22
N LYS A 12 4.81 -1.48 -5.32
CA LYS A 12 5.22 -2.63 -4.50
C LYS A 12 4.11 -2.98 -3.51
N TRP A 13 3.68 -2.01 -2.69
CA TRP A 13 2.67 -2.25 -1.65
C TRP A 13 1.30 -2.56 -2.23
N ASN A 14 0.90 -1.90 -3.32
CA ASN A 14 -0.33 -2.23 -4.02
C ASN A 14 -0.39 -3.72 -4.44
N LYS A 15 0.75 -4.29 -4.86
CA LYS A 15 0.86 -5.72 -5.20
C LYS A 15 0.89 -6.63 -3.98
N GLU A 16 1.49 -6.21 -2.86
CA GLU A 16 1.46 -7.00 -1.63
C GLU A 16 0.03 -7.05 -1.05
N ILE A 17 -0.71 -5.94 -1.11
CA ILE A 17 -2.14 -5.90 -0.78
C ILE A 17 -2.94 -6.85 -1.70
N ASP A 18 -2.69 -6.86 -3.01
CA ASP A 18 -3.34 -7.82 -3.93
C ASP A 18 -3.01 -9.28 -3.56
N LYS A 19 -1.80 -9.55 -3.08
CA LYS A 19 -1.44 -10.90 -2.61
C LYS A 19 -2.08 -11.23 -1.28
N LEU A 20 -2.30 -10.25 -0.40
CA LEU A 20 -2.99 -10.43 0.87
C LEU A 20 -4.43 -10.89 0.60
N ALA A 21 -5.12 -10.23 -0.33
CA ALA A 21 -6.44 -10.62 -0.84
C ALA A 21 -6.51 -12.08 -1.29
N ASP A 22 -5.46 -12.52 -1.99
CA ASP A 22 -5.33 -13.87 -2.55
C ASP A 22 -4.84 -14.91 -1.51
N ASN A 23 -4.61 -14.51 -0.26
CA ASN A 23 -3.96 -15.31 0.79
C ASN A 23 -2.57 -15.87 0.37
N LYS A 24 -1.83 -15.10 -0.43
CA LYS A 24 -0.48 -15.38 -0.95
C LYS A 24 0.57 -14.40 -0.44
N SER A 25 0.15 -13.39 0.32
CA SER A 25 1.08 -12.46 0.96
C SER A 25 1.94 -13.22 1.97
N ARG A 26 3.16 -12.72 2.16
CA ARG A 26 4.04 -13.17 3.24
C ARG A 26 3.89 -12.31 4.50
N TYR A 27 3.15 -11.22 4.39
CA TYR A 27 2.89 -10.25 5.43
C TYR A 27 1.44 -10.36 5.87
N GLU A 28 1.19 -10.15 7.16
CA GLU A 28 -0.15 -9.98 7.72
C GLU A 28 -0.69 -8.58 7.44
N TRP A 29 -1.99 -8.37 7.68
CA TRP A 29 -2.64 -7.07 7.45
C TRP A 29 -1.97 -5.95 8.27
N ASP A 30 -1.77 -6.19 9.57
CA ASP A 30 -1.13 -5.24 10.49
C ASP A 30 0.30 -4.90 10.03
N GLU A 31 1.06 -5.90 9.55
CA GLU A 31 2.43 -5.68 9.06
C GLU A 31 2.45 -4.82 7.79
N ILE A 32 1.48 -5.01 6.89
CA ILE A 32 1.38 -4.19 5.67
C ILE A 32 1.00 -2.74 6.03
N GLU A 33 0.13 -2.54 7.01
CA GLU A 33 -0.23 -1.21 7.52
C GLU A 33 1.00 -0.45 8.05
N GLU A 34 1.77 -1.09 8.93
CA GLU A 34 2.99 -0.52 9.50
C GLU A 34 4.00 -0.16 8.40
N LEU A 35 4.23 -1.07 7.46
CA LEU A 35 5.23 -0.87 6.41
C LEU A 35 4.82 0.23 5.41
N ILE A 36 3.53 0.40 5.12
CA ILE A 36 3.05 1.50 4.27
C ILE A 36 3.19 2.84 5.01
N THR A 37 2.91 2.87 6.31
CA THR A 37 3.06 4.06 7.15
C THR A 37 4.52 4.48 7.25
N ASP A 38 5.44 3.54 7.44
CA ASP A 38 6.89 3.79 7.42
C ASP A 38 7.33 4.42 6.09
N GLU A 39 6.79 3.96 4.96
CA GLU A 39 7.17 4.47 3.64
C GLU A 39 6.61 5.89 3.40
N PHE A 40 5.46 6.22 3.99
CA PHE A 40 4.94 7.58 4.01
C PHE A 40 5.78 8.51 4.89
N GLU A 41 6.13 8.08 6.10
CA GLU A 41 7.00 8.85 7.01
C GLU A 41 8.40 9.09 6.42
N ASN A 42 8.90 8.13 5.64
CA ASN A 42 10.18 8.26 4.92
C ASN A 42 10.08 9.08 3.62
N GLU A 43 8.92 9.70 3.32
CA GLU A 43 8.66 10.47 2.09
C GLU A 43 8.85 9.65 0.79
N ASN A 44 8.80 8.32 0.86
CA ASN A 44 8.94 7.42 -0.30
C ASN A 44 7.65 7.32 -1.12
N ILE A 45 6.51 7.62 -0.50
CA ILE A 45 5.19 7.73 -1.13
C ILE A 45 4.55 9.07 -0.76
N THR A 46 3.69 9.57 -1.63
CA THR A 46 2.92 10.79 -1.35
C THR A 46 1.73 10.53 -0.44
N SER A 47 1.13 11.60 0.11
CA SER A 47 -0.12 11.47 0.88
C SER A 47 -1.24 10.81 0.06
N ASP A 48 -1.39 11.18 -1.20
CA ASP A 48 -2.41 10.61 -2.08
C ASP A 48 -2.17 9.11 -2.32
N GLU A 49 -0.90 8.70 -2.47
CA GLU A 49 -0.52 7.30 -2.61
C GLU A 49 -0.75 6.49 -1.33
N PHE A 50 -0.44 7.09 -0.18
CA PHE A 50 -0.69 6.50 1.13
C PHE A 50 -2.20 6.28 1.36
N ASP A 51 -3.01 7.32 1.15
CA ASP A 51 -4.46 7.27 1.33
C ASP A 51 -5.11 6.19 0.45
N GLU A 52 -4.67 6.06 -0.79
CA GLU A 52 -5.16 5.01 -1.68
C GLU A 52 -4.77 3.60 -1.21
N LEU A 53 -3.52 3.40 -0.77
CA LEU A 53 -3.06 2.11 -0.28
C LEU A 53 -3.81 1.72 1.00
N MET A 54 -4.01 2.66 1.92
CA MET A 54 -4.76 2.45 3.16
C MET A 54 -6.24 2.18 2.90
N ALA A 55 -6.87 2.92 1.99
CA ALA A 55 -8.24 2.66 1.57
C ALA A 55 -8.39 1.22 1.03
N LYS A 56 -7.47 0.80 0.17
CA LYS A 56 -7.45 -0.55 -0.37
C LYS A 56 -7.19 -1.61 0.70
N LEU A 57 -6.28 -1.35 1.65
CA LEU A 57 -5.97 -2.27 2.74
C LEU A 57 -7.19 -2.47 3.67
N MET A 58 -7.91 -1.39 3.99
CA MET A 58 -9.14 -1.43 4.80
C MET A 58 -10.31 -2.17 4.13
N GLU A 59 -10.34 -2.31 2.80
CA GLU A 59 -11.33 -3.13 2.10
C GLU A 59 -11.21 -4.63 2.46
N PHE A 60 -10.06 -5.08 2.97
CA PHE A 60 -9.82 -6.49 3.33
C PHE A 60 -10.16 -6.84 4.78
N ASP A 61 -10.40 -5.86 5.65
CA ASP A 61 -10.75 -6.07 7.06
C ASP A 61 -12.28 -6.19 7.31
N MET A 62 -13.10 -6.14 6.24
CA MET A 62 -14.57 -6.33 6.28
C MET A 62 -15.02 -7.69 5.75
#